data_AF-A0A1H4SCV4-F1
#
_entry.id   AF-A0A1H4SCV4-F1
#
_cell.length_a   1.000
_cell.length_b   1.000
_cell.length_c   1.000
_cell.angle_alpha   90.00
_cell.angle_beta   90.00
_cell.angle_gamma   90.00
#
_symmetry.space_group_name_H-M   'P 1'
#
loop_
_entity.id
_entity.type
_entity.pdbx_description
1 polymer ?
#
loop_
_entity_poly.entity_id
_entity_poly.type
_entity_poly.pdbx_seq_one_letter_code
_entity_poly.pdbx_strand_id
1 'polypeptide(L)'
;MSFGTEWDGPQVPVSGDGQQAATAALASAAYRDDKVVKIKEADNEWHQSTVKPGRIRLFEPNLGEAFSRAVVDRMLGPGRKPLIQSFGSEPQFVVEHCLAANNIRRERDNRLTAVTVLCGLLFLPGLIAWLLVFQLRAFVAKRDDKRAGTLATVLLLGVAVLAVLFLIRTPFSGFWAWYARAAVVLPVIGWYVAKQICERTAKDLRARWDGLLSGSSVGIKVPEAVPRGPNQTAADALRESLARLTAEQQSNSVFYAGPKGILGMGTRWGSWQLAEDLVPADPGREIHPFRSWDVIRAIHDQLTLLERGPLNTGGFPKPSVKHWIVTPIAEKAGAVSRPEGTDVEAFQVKPHAIQEICNKQQFGKGDRHYLGVQWTLWDGQLVITMMITVTVLHETLRIEVTGHALGPVNGLFWSKPEAPTKEVSKTFKPWETRKVSLPLMTTDEVVRLAVRAPLTWYPPLLNWLGGSLGLPEPFGLRHAWADQPWRHRFMADDALRAATPVLRVVHSAAIKVLAEHGVDTEKFGSRSSALSGAIQDPTPKKADLYDA
;
A
#
# COMPACT_ATOMS: atom_id res chain seq x y z
N MET A 1 17.64 -17.82 35.37
CA MET A 1 18.48 -18.32 34.27
C MET A 1 17.67 -19.34 33.49
N SER A 2 17.31 -19.00 32.26
CA SER A 2 16.62 -19.85 31.29
C SER A 2 17.30 -19.58 29.97
N PHE A 3 18.16 -20.50 29.54
CA PHE A 3 18.78 -20.49 28.22
C PHE A 3 17.70 -20.86 27.20
N GLY A 4 17.36 -19.93 26.31
CA GLY A 4 16.37 -20.13 25.25
C GLY A 4 16.86 -19.51 23.95
N THR A 5 17.59 -20.32 23.19
CA THR A 5 17.86 -20.27 21.73
C THR A 5 17.51 -18.97 20.98
N GLU A 6 18.54 -18.17 20.68
CA GLU A 6 18.55 -17.23 19.55
C GLU A 6 18.42 -18.03 18.23
N TRP A 7 17.24 -17.96 17.63
CA TRP A 7 17.02 -18.28 16.23
C TRP A 7 16.54 -17.00 15.56
N ASP A 8 17.49 -16.22 15.02
CA ASP A 8 17.22 -15.10 14.11
C ASP A 8 16.73 -15.65 12.75
N GLY A 9 15.51 -16.17 12.74
CA GLY A 9 14.72 -16.33 11.53
C GLY A 9 13.99 -15.03 11.20
N PRO A 10 13.59 -14.78 9.93
CA PRO A 10 12.70 -13.68 9.61
C PRO A 10 11.47 -13.78 10.52
N GLN A 11 11.17 -12.71 11.26
CA GLN A 11 9.94 -12.61 12.02
C GLN A 11 8.81 -12.77 11.01
N VAL A 12 8.25 -13.98 10.92
CA VAL A 12 7.00 -14.21 10.21
C VAL A 12 5.99 -13.38 11.01
N PRO A 13 5.39 -12.33 10.45
CA PRO A 13 4.34 -11.63 11.15
C PRO A 13 3.28 -12.68 11.48
N VAL A 14 3.02 -12.85 12.78
CA VAL A 14 2.02 -13.79 13.25
C VAL A 14 0.70 -13.33 12.64
N SER A 15 0.19 -14.11 11.69
CA SER A 15 -1.01 -13.83 10.89
C SER A 15 -2.27 -14.14 11.70
N GLY A 16 -2.27 -13.75 12.97
CA GLY A 16 -3.29 -14.06 13.97
C GLY A 16 -3.89 -12.84 14.67
N ASP A 17 -3.25 -11.67 14.59
CA ASP A 17 -3.87 -10.43 15.05
C ASP A 17 -4.71 -9.86 13.90
N GLY A 18 -6.02 -9.77 14.12
CA GLY A 18 -7.02 -9.14 13.23
C GLY A 18 -6.78 -7.63 13.04
N GLN A 19 -5.60 -7.27 12.54
CA GLN A 19 -5.16 -5.91 12.22
C GLN A 19 -4.46 -5.86 10.85
N GLN A 20 -4.31 -7.00 10.17
CA GLN A 20 -3.48 -7.13 8.98
C GLN A 20 -4.27 -7.23 7.67
N ALA A 21 -5.59 -7.22 7.70
CA ALA A 21 -6.38 -7.47 6.48
C ALA A 21 -6.20 -6.34 5.44
N ALA A 22 -6.15 -5.08 5.89
CA ALA A 22 -5.79 -3.96 5.03
C ALA A 22 -4.35 -4.06 4.48
N THR A 23 -3.40 -4.50 5.30
CA THR A 23 -2.01 -4.74 4.88
C THR A 23 -1.93 -5.86 3.83
N ALA A 24 -2.61 -6.97 4.04
CA ALA A 24 -2.67 -8.10 3.12
C ALA A 24 -3.34 -7.73 1.79
N ALA A 25 -4.40 -6.92 1.83
CA ALA A 25 -5.04 -6.40 0.63
C ALA A 25 -4.06 -5.53 -0.21
N LEU A 26 -3.30 -4.63 0.43
CA LEU A 26 -2.28 -3.84 -0.25
C LEU A 26 -1.13 -4.71 -0.78
N ALA A 27 -0.66 -5.69 -0.01
CA ALA A 27 0.35 -6.66 -0.44
C ALA A 27 -0.11 -7.49 -1.65
N SER A 28 -1.41 -7.80 -1.74
CA SER A 28 -1.99 -8.57 -2.85
C SER A 28 -1.75 -7.93 -4.21
N ALA A 29 -1.66 -6.58 -4.26
CA ALA A 29 -1.40 -5.86 -5.50
C ALA A 29 -0.06 -6.24 -6.14
N ALA A 30 0.93 -6.63 -5.34
CA ALA A 30 2.22 -7.10 -5.84
C ALA A 30 2.12 -8.34 -6.74
N TYR A 31 1.04 -9.12 -6.65
CA TYR A 31 0.85 -10.39 -7.37
C TYR A 31 -0.11 -10.32 -8.55
N ARG A 32 -0.74 -9.15 -8.79
CA ARG A 32 -1.76 -8.97 -9.83
C ARG A 32 -1.21 -9.06 -11.25
N ASP A 33 -2.03 -9.58 -12.13
CA ASP A 33 -1.76 -9.75 -13.57
C ASP A 33 -2.62 -8.84 -14.46
N ASP A 34 -3.37 -7.91 -13.85
CA ASP A 34 -4.15 -6.89 -14.55
C ASP A 34 -3.30 -5.92 -15.37
N LYS A 35 -3.95 -5.13 -16.23
CA LYS A 35 -3.33 -3.98 -16.90
C LYS A 35 -3.00 -2.89 -15.89
N VAL A 36 -1.87 -2.21 -16.08
CA VAL A 36 -1.39 -1.13 -15.18
C VAL A 36 -2.43 -0.02 -15.01
N VAL A 37 -3.18 0.29 -16.07
CA VAL A 37 -4.19 1.36 -16.06
C VAL A 37 -5.28 1.13 -15.00
N LYS A 38 -5.57 -0.12 -14.61
CA LYS A 38 -6.57 -0.41 -13.57
C LYS A 38 -6.24 0.23 -12.22
N ILE A 39 -4.97 0.56 -11.94
CA ILE A 39 -4.60 1.24 -10.69
C ILE A 39 -5.30 2.60 -10.54
N LYS A 40 -5.64 3.27 -11.66
CA LYS A 40 -6.34 4.55 -11.65
C LYS A 40 -7.76 4.45 -11.07
N GLU A 41 -8.36 3.27 -11.05
CA GLU A 41 -9.65 3.03 -10.39
C GLU A 41 -9.54 3.11 -8.86
N ALA A 42 -8.32 2.99 -8.33
CA ALA A 42 -8.04 3.12 -6.91
C ALA A 42 -7.57 4.53 -6.49
N ASP A 43 -7.37 5.43 -7.44
CA ASP A 43 -6.98 6.82 -7.15
C ASP A 43 -8.14 7.56 -6.48
N ASN A 44 -7.80 8.50 -5.59
CA ASN A 44 -8.76 9.40 -4.96
C ASN A 44 -8.52 10.85 -5.41
N GLU A 45 -9.39 11.77 -5.00
CA GLU A 45 -9.33 13.18 -5.40
C GLU A 45 -7.98 13.84 -5.07
N TRP A 46 -7.32 13.40 -3.98
CA TRP A 46 -6.12 14.02 -3.42
C TRP A 46 -4.81 13.29 -3.77
N HIS A 47 -4.88 12.02 -4.18
CA HIS A 47 -3.76 11.12 -4.45
C HIS A 47 -4.02 10.38 -5.76
N GLN A 48 -3.34 10.83 -6.82
CA GLN A 48 -3.46 10.28 -8.17
C GLN A 48 -2.17 9.60 -8.60
N SER A 49 -2.29 8.39 -9.12
CA SER A 49 -1.18 7.60 -9.65
C SER A 49 -0.88 8.03 -11.09
N THR A 50 0.40 8.22 -11.41
CA THR A 50 0.81 8.61 -12.77
C THR A 50 1.20 7.38 -13.58
N VAL A 51 0.39 6.99 -14.56
CA VAL A 51 0.74 5.91 -15.50
C VAL A 51 1.35 6.51 -16.76
N LYS A 52 2.64 6.28 -17.01
CA LYS A 52 3.32 6.68 -18.24
C LYS A 52 3.24 5.55 -19.27
N PRO A 53 2.63 5.75 -20.45
CA PRO A 53 2.57 4.72 -21.47
C PRO A 53 3.95 4.43 -22.05
N GLY A 54 4.20 3.16 -22.36
CA GLY A 54 5.40 2.74 -23.10
C GLY A 54 5.33 3.10 -24.58
N ARG A 55 6.50 3.15 -25.23
CA ARG A 55 6.61 3.31 -26.69
C ARG A 55 6.20 2.05 -27.44
N ILE A 56 6.36 0.88 -26.81
CA ILE A 56 6.13 -0.42 -27.43
C ILE A 56 5.30 -1.29 -26.47
N ARG A 57 4.11 -1.70 -26.92
CA ARG A 57 3.18 -2.53 -26.15
C ARG A 57 3.75 -3.89 -25.74
N LEU A 58 4.70 -4.44 -26.51
CA LEU A 58 5.40 -5.68 -26.17
C LEU A 58 6.26 -5.59 -24.90
N PHE A 59 6.55 -4.38 -24.41
CA PHE A 59 7.29 -4.17 -23.18
C PHE A 59 6.42 -3.59 -22.07
N GLU A 60 5.10 -3.55 -22.21
CA GLU A 60 4.21 -3.06 -21.13
C GLU A 60 4.30 -3.97 -19.90
N PRO A 61 4.50 -3.46 -18.66
CA PRO A 61 4.46 -4.29 -17.45
C PRO A 61 3.02 -4.69 -17.09
N ASN A 62 2.86 -5.73 -16.28
CA ASN A 62 1.58 -6.01 -15.63
C ASN A 62 1.43 -5.14 -14.38
N LEU A 63 0.21 -4.95 -13.88
CA LEU A 63 -0.08 -4.12 -12.70
C LEU A 63 0.81 -4.50 -11.52
N GLY A 64 0.88 -5.79 -11.18
CA GLY A 64 1.68 -6.23 -10.03
C GLY A 64 3.18 -6.06 -10.22
N GLU A 65 3.69 -6.07 -11.46
CA GLU A 65 5.11 -5.79 -11.75
C GLU A 65 5.41 -4.29 -11.67
N ALA A 66 4.52 -3.45 -12.20
CA ALA A 66 4.66 -2.00 -12.13
C ALA A 66 4.55 -1.51 -10.67
N PHE A 67 3.58 -2.06 -9.92
CA PHE A 67 3.37 -1.77 -8.50
C PHE A 67 4.56 -2.21 -7.64
N SER A 68 5.00 -3.47 -7.76
CA SER A 68 6.11 -3.98 -6.94
C SER A 68 7.41 -3.23 -7.17
N ARG A 69 7.71 -2.83 -8.41
CA ARG A 69 8.87 -1.98 -8.71
C ARG A 69 8.72 -0.58 -8.16
N ALA A 70 7.59 0.08 -8.42
CA ALA A 70 7.36 1.45 -7.95
C ALA A 70 7.44 1.55 -6.42
N VAL A 71 6.87 0.56 -5.71
CA VAL A 71 6.92 0.48 -4.24
C VAL A 71 8.35 0.25 -3.75
N VAL A 72 9.08 -0.73 -4.31
CA VAL A 72 10.48 -0.99 -3.92
C VAL A 72 11.38 0.21 -4.19
N ASP A 73 11.29 0.81 -5.38
CA ASP A 73 12.08 1.99 -5.75
C ASP A 73 11.78 3.19 -4.84
N ARG A 74 10.50 3.39 -4.47
CA ARG A 74 10.09 4.52 -3.62
C ARG A 74 10.36 4.31 -2.13
N MET A 75 10.30 3.07 -1.63
CA MET A 75 10.39 2.74 -0.21
C MET A 75 11.75 2.21 0.23
N LEU A 76 12.55 1.66 -0.69
CA LEU A 76 13.89 1.14 -0.41
C LEU A 76 14.98 1.80 -1.27
N GLY A 77 14.61 2.54 -2.32
CA GLY A 77 15.57 3.14 -3.23
C GLY A 77 16.55 4.12 -2.58
N PRO A 78 17.80 4.20 -3.08
CA PRO A 78 18.80 5.13 -2.57
C PRO A 78 18.34 6.57 -2.78
N GLY A 79 18.52 7.42 -1.76
CA GLY A 79 18.11 8.82 -1.82
C GLY A 79 16.59 9.03 -1.87
N ARG A 80 15.78 8.04 -1.47
CA ARG A 80 14.33 8.19 -1.41
C ARG A 80 13.92 9.34 -0.49
N LYS A 81 12.83 10.02 -0.87
CA LYS A 81 12.18 11.03 -0.03
C LYS A 81 11.60 10.38 1.23
N PRO A 82 11.47 11.13 2.35
CA PRO A 82 10.77 10.63 3.53
C PRO A 82 9.35 10.15 3.20
N LEU A 83 8.90 9.12 3.92
CA LEU A 83 7.58 8.53 3.76
C LEU A 83 6.61 9.10 4.80
N ILE A 84 5.33 9.14 4.45
CA ILE A 84 4.25 9.41 5.41
C ILE A 84 3.89 8.10 6.15
N GLN A 85 3.47 8.21 7.40
CA GLN A 85 3.02 7.08 8.21
C GLN A 85 1.77 6.44 7.61
N SER A 86 1.76 5.12 7.54
CA SER A 86 0.67 4.33 6.97
C SER A 86 -0.12 3.67 8.10
N PHE A 87 -0.93 4.47 8.81
CA PHE A 87 -1.67 4.00 10.00
C PHE A 87 -2.60 2.81 9.68
N GLY A 88 -2.67 1.84 10.59
CA GLY A 88 -3.48 0.63 10.40
C GLY A 88 -3.00 -0.29 9.27
N SER A 89 -1.76 -0.10 8.79
CA SER A 89 -1.10 -1.02 7.87
C SER A 89 0.38 -1.15 8.21
N GLU A 90 1.02 -2.21 7.75
CA GLU A 90 2.45 -2.44 7.94
C GLU A 90 3.19 -2.34 6.60
N PRO A 91 3.86 -1.22 6.28
CA PRO A 91 4.50 -1.07 4.98
C PRO A 91 5.67 -2.02 4.75
N GLN A 92 6.38 -2.44 5.81
CA GLN A 92 7.44 -3.44 5.72
C GLN A 92 6.91 -4.74 5.10
N PHE A 93 5.78 -5.24 5.59
CA PHE A 93 5.12 -6.44 5.06
C PHE A 93 4.81 -6.32 3.56
N VAL A 94 4.27 -5.18 3.14
CA VAL A 94 3.93 -4.96 1.72
C VAL A 94 5.18 -4.91 0.84
N VAL A 95 6.24 -4.27 1.32
CA VAL A 95 7.54 -4.23 0.62
C VAL A 95 8.15 -5.62 0.50
N GLU A 96 8.12 -6.43 1.56
CA GLU A 96 8.63 -7.80 1.54
C GLU A 96 7.89 -8.68 0.51
N HIS A 97 6.57 -8.54 0.40
CA HIS A 97 5.79 -9.17 -0.66
C HIS A 97 6.13 -8.65 -2.06
N CYS A 98 6.44 -7.36 -2.20
CA CYS A 98 6.90 -6.79 -3.47
C CYS A 98 8.27 -7.34 -3.88
N LEU A 99 9.21 -7.49 -2.94
CA LEU A 99 10.51 -8.12 -3.16
C LEU A 99 10.35 -9.60 -3.53
N ALA A 100 9.52 -10.35 -2.79
CA ALA A 100 9.24 -11.75 -3.10
C ALA A 100 8.62 -11.92 -4.50
N ALA A 101 7.66 -11.06 -4.87
CA ALA A 101 7.06 -11.08 -6.21
C ALA A 101 8.07 -10.71 -7.31
N ASN A 102 8.97 -9.75 -7.06
CA ASN A 102 10.05 -9.41 -7.97
C ASN A 102 11.04 -10.57 -8.15
N ASN A 103 11.34 -11.32 -7.09
CA ASN A 103 12.23 -12.48 -7.15
C ASN A 103 11.64 -13.64 -7.95
N ILE A 104 10.34 -13.94 -7.77
CA ILE A 104 9.63 -14.93 -8.60
C ILE A 104 9.67 -14.53 -10.08
N ARG A 105 9.46 -13.24 -10.39
CA ARG A 105 9.53 -12.71 -11.75
C ARG A 105 10.95 -12.77 -12.31
N ARG A 106 11.96 -12.42 -11.51
CA ARG A 106 13.37 -12.48 -11.90
C ARG A 106 13.81 -13.91 -12.20
N GLU A 107 13.39 -14.89 -11.40
CA GLU A 107 13.66 -16.30 -11.67
C GLU A 107 13.00 -16.76 -12.97
N ARG A 108 11.74 -16.39 -13.19
CA ARG A 108 11.03 -16.62 -14.45
C ARG A 108 11.80 -15.99 -15.62
N ASP A 109 12.19 -14.72 -15.51
CA ASP A 109 12.82 -13.96 -16.59
C ASP A 109 14.24 -14.48 -16.89
N ASN A 110 14.99 -14.95 -15.88
CA ASN A 110 16.26 -15.64 -16.08
C ASN A 110 16.09 -16.95 -16.86
N ARG A 111 15.09 -17.77 -16.48
CA ARG A 111 14.78 -19.03 -17.19
C ARG A 111 14.31 -18.75 -18.62
N LEU A 112 13.45 -17.75 -18.82
CA LEU A 112 12.99 -17.34 -20.14
C LEU A 112 14.14 -16.79 -20.98
N THR A 113 15.06 -16.02 -20.40
CA THR A 113 16.26 -15.54 -21.10
C THR A 113 17.12 -16.70 -21.57
N ALA A 114 17.35 -17.70 -20.72
CA ALA A 114 18.08 -18.91 -21.11
C ALA A 114 17.38 -19.66 -22.26
N VAL A 115 16.06 -19.80 -22.22
CA VAL A 115 15.27 -20.42 -23.31
C VAL A 115 15.36 -19.59 -24.60
N THR A 116 15.25 -18.26 -24.52
CA THR A 116 15.35 -17.35 -25.66
C THR A 116 16.75 -17.40 -26.29
N VAL A 117 17.82 -17.47 -25.50
CA VAL A 117 19.19 -17.61 -26.01
C VAL A 117 19.38 -18.99 -26.66
N LEU A 118 19.00 -20.06 -25.96
CA LEU A 118 19.23 -21.44 -26.43
C LEU A 118 18.38 -21.83 -27.64
N CYS A 119 17.10 -21.45 -27.65
CA CYS A 119 16.15 -21.87 -28.69
C CYS A 119 15.86 -20.78 -29.73
N GLY A 120 16.12 -19.52 -29.38
CA GLY A 120 15.88 -18.37 -30.26
C GLY A 120 17.16 -17.88 -30.94
N LEU A 121 18.17 -17.48 -30.16
CA LEU A 121 19.39 -16.86 -30.70
C LEU A 121 20.29 -17.88 -31.42
N LEU A 122 20.53 -19.06 -30.83
CA LEU A 122 21.35 -20.11 -31.46
C LEU A 122 20.72 -20.69 -32.73
N PHE A 123 19.38 -20.65 -32.83
CA PHE A 123 18.59 -21.20 -33.93
C PHE A 123 17.76 -20.10 -34.64
N LEU A 124 18.34 -18.89 -34.73
CA LEU A 124 17.71 -17.71 -35.29
C LEU A 124 17.04 -17.93 -36.66
N PRO A 125 17.65 -18.66 -37.63
CA PRO A 125 17.02 -18.88 -38.93
C PRO A 125 15.68 -19.61 -38.81
N GLY A 126 15.60 -20.59 -37.91
CA GLY A 126 14.38 -21.35 -37.66
C GLY A 126 13.33 -20.54 -36.90
N LEU A 127 13.76 -19.71 -35.94
CA LEU A 127 12.86 -18.79 -35.24
C LEU A 127 12.22 -17.79 -36.22
N ILE A 128 13.00 -17.19 -37.13
CA ILE A 128 12.51 -16.26 -38.15
C ILE A 128 11.49 -16.94 -39.05
N ALA A 129 11.77 -18.17 -39.51
CA ALA A 129 10.83 -18.94 -40.33
C ALA A 129 9.48 -19.16 -39.62
N TRP A 130 9.50 -19.54 -38.34
CA TRP A 130 8.28 -19.69 -37.53
C TRP A 130 7.56 -18.36 -37.31
N LEU A 131 8.28 -17.28 -37.00
CA LEU A 131 7.69 -15.94 -36.83
C LEU A 131 7.00 -15.47 -38.12
N LEU A 132 7.60 -15.70 -39.29
CA LEU A 132 7.00 -15.40 -40.58
C LEU A 132 5.71 -16.20 -40.81
N VAL A 133 5.71 -17.50 -40.45
CA VAL A 133 4.50 -18.34 -40.54
C VAL A 133 3.39 -17.81 -39.61
N PHE A 134 3.73 -17.43 -38.38
CA PHE A 134 2.78 -16.84 -37.44
C PHE A 134 2.27 -15.47 -37.90
N GLN A 135 3.13 -14.65 -38.50
CA GLN A 135 2.75 -13.34 -39.04
C GLN A 135 1.84 -13.48 -40.27
N LEU A 136 2.13 -14.42 -41.17
CA LEU A 136 1.26 -14.78 -42.29
C LEU A 136 -0.09 -15.29 -41.80
N ARG A 137 -0.10 -16.16 -40.78
CA ARG A 137 -1.34 -16.61 -40.13
C ARG A 137 -2.14 -15.44 -39.56
N ALA A 138 -1.49 -14.54 -38.83
CA ALA A 138 -2.14 -13.37 -38.23
C ALA A 138 -2.69 -12.41 -39.28
N PHE A 139 -1.99 -12.23 -40.40
CA PHE A 139 -2.44 -11.42 -41.53
C PHE A 139 -3.67 -12.04 -42.20
N VAL A 140 -3.67 -13.36 -42.40
CA VAL A 140 -4.82 -14.10 -42.96
C VAL A 140 -6.01 -14.08 -42.00
N ALA A 141 -5.79 -14.26 -40.70
CA ALA A 141 -6.85 -14.28 -39.68
C ALA A 141 -7.48 -12.91 -39.40
N LYS A 142 -6.80 -11.80 -39.74
CA LYS A 142 -7.36 -10.44 -39.69
C LYS A 142 -8.37 -10.15 -40.79
N ARG A 143 -8.47 -10.99 -41.83
CA ARG A 143 -9.56 -10.90 -42.81
C ARG A 143 -10.79 -11.57 -42.20
N ASP A 144 -11.84 -10.79 -41.96
CA ASP A 144 -13.05 -11.14 -41.17
C ASP A 144 -13.97 -12.23 -41.78
N ASP A 145 -13.47 -13.04 -42.71
CA ASP A 145 -14.24 -14.10 -43.33
C ASP A 145 -14.23 -15.37 -42.48
N LYS A 146 -15.40 -16.02 -42.32
CA LYS A 146 -15.51 -17.37 -41.71
C LYS A 146 -14.58 -18.41 -42.37
N ARG A 147 -14.15 -18.17 -43.62
CA ARG A 147 -13.18 -18.99 -44.36
C ARG A 147 -11.72 -18.70 -43.99
N ALA A 148 -11.42 -17.56 -43.39
CA ALA A 148 -10.07 -17.17 -42.97
C ALA A 148 -9.57 -18.03 -41.81
N GLY A 149 -10.45 -18.42 -40.88
CA GLY A 149 -10.11 -19.35 -39.79
C GLY A 149 -9.72 -20.75 -40.29
N THR A 150 -10.45 -21.28 -41.29
CA THR A 150 -10.10 -22.56 -41.92
C THR A 150 -8.82 -22.46 -42.75
N LEU A 151 -8.63 -21.38 -43.50
CA LEU A 151 -7.42 -21.15 -44.30
C LEU A 151 -6.16 -21.01 -43.43
N ALA A 152 -6.27 -20.32 -42.30
CA ALA A 152 -5.18 -20.19 -41.33
C ALA A 152 -4.77 -21.54 -40.72
N THR A 153 -5.74 -22.43 -40.44
CA THR A 153 -5.46 -23.78 -39.94
C THR A 153 -4.84 -24.67 -41.01
N VAL A 154 -5.32 -24.60 -42.26
CA VAL A 154 -4.74 -25.33 -43.40
C VAL A 154 -3.30 -24.87 -43.69
N LEU A 155 -3.02 -23.57 -43.59
CA LEU A 155 -1.67 -23.02 -43.73
C LEU A 155 -0.71 -23.64 -42.68
N LEU A 156 -1.12 -23.69 -41.41
CA LEU A 156 -0.31 -24.29 -40.35
C LEU A 156 -0.10 -25.79 -40.57
N LEU A 157 -1.13 -26.51 -41.02
CA LEU A 157 -1.02 -27.92 -41.34
C LEU A 157 -0.04 -28.15 -42.50
N GLY A 158 -0.11 -27.33 -43.55
CA GLY A 158 0.81 -27.37 -44.68
C GLY A 158 2.25 -27.10 -44.28
N VAL A 159 2.49 -26.09 -43.44
CA VAL A 159 3.82 -25.79 -42.88
C VAL A 159 4.31 -26.94 -41.99
N ALA A 160 3.45 -27.55 -41.17
CA ALA A 160 3.81 -28.68 -40.34
C ALA A 160 4.20 -29.90 -41.20
N VAL A 161 3.46 -30.20 -42.27
CA VAL A 161 3.80 -31.28 -43.21
C VAL A 161 5.12 -31.00 -43.92
N LEU A 162 5.35 -29.77 -44.38
CA LEU A 162 6.62 -29.37 -44.99
C LEU A 162 7.80 -29.44 -44.01
N ALA A 163 7.59 -29.06 -42.75
CA ALA A 163 8.59 -29.20 -41.69
C ALA A 163 8.93 -30.67 -41.45
N VAL A 164 7.94 -31.57 -41.39
CA VAL A 164 8.17 -33.02 -41.24
C VAL A 164 8.90 -33.61 -42.45
N LEU A 165 8.50 -33.24 -43.67
CA LEU A 165 9.19 -33.66 -44.90
C LEU A 165 10.64 -33.17 -44.94
N PHE A 166 10.89 -31.93 -44.52
CA PHE A 166 12.23 -31.38 -44.41
C PHE A 166 13.07 -32.14 -43.38
N LEU A 167 12.49 -32.52 -42.23
CA LEU A 167 13.17 -33.31 -41.21
C LEU A 167 13.57 -34.72 -41.71
N ILE A 168 12.73 -35.36 -42.53
CA ILE A 168 12.98 -36.71 -43.07
C ILE A 168 13.97 -36.67 -44.23
N ARG A 169 13.85 -35.70 -45.14
CA ARG A 169 14.59 -35.64 -46.41
C ARG A 169 15.41 -34.35 -46.54
N THR A 170 16.32 -34.11 -45.59
CA THR A 170 17.24 -32.97 -45.63
C THR A 170 18.27 -33.12 -46.76
N PRO A 171 18.46 -32.12 -47.64
CA PRO A 171 19.47 -32.17 -48.70
C PRO A 171 20.91 -31.96 -48.20
N PHE A 172 21.07 -31.62 -46.92
CA PHE A 172 22.37 -31.43 -46.27
C PHE A 172 22.85 -32.74 -45.61
N SER A 173 24.17 -32.95 -45.59
CA SER A 173 24.84 -34.04 -44.88
C SER A 173 25.75 -33.51 -43.76
N GLY A 174 26.14 -34.37 -42.81
CA GLY A 174 27.06 -34.02 -41.71
C GLY A 174 26.47 -33.08 -40.64
N PHE A 175 27.31 -32.22 -40.06
CA PHE A 175 26.94 -31.29 -38.98
C PHE A 175 25.80 -30.34 -39.34
N TRP A 176 25.81 -29.81 -40.57
CA TRP A 176 24.80 -28.86 -41.05
C TRP A 176 23.40 -29.47 -41.19
N ALA A 177 23.30 -30.78 -41.44
CA ALA A 177 22.01 -31.49 -41.45
C ALA A 177 21.38 -31.50 -40.05
N TRP A 178 22.19 -31.76 -39.01
CA TRP A 178 21.75 -31.74 -37.62
C TRP A 178 21.38 -30.33 -37.16
N TYR A 179 22.18 -29.31 -37.51
CA TYR A 179 21.86 -27.91 -37.22
C TYR A 179 20.53 -27.48 -37.88
N ALA A 180 20.32 -27.82 -39.15
CA ALA A 180 19.09 -27.48 -39.87
C ALA A 180 17.85 -28.15 -39.26
N ARG A 181 17.95 -29.41 -38.84
CA ARG A 181 16.86 -30.11 -38.14
C ARG A 181 16.58 -29.47 -36.77
N ALA A 182 17.64 -29.18 -36.01
CA ALA A 182 17.54 -28.51 -34.73
C ALA A 182 16.92 -27.12 -34.86
N ALA A 183 17.23 -26.37 -35.92
CA ALA A 183 16.65 -25.06 -36.18
C ALA A 183 15.13 -25.09 -36.40
N VAL A 184 14.59 -26.16 -36.98
CA VAL A 184 13.13 -26.30 -37.17
C VAL A 184 12.42 -26.69 -35.87
N VAL A 185 13.03 -27.56 -35.07
CA VAL A 185 12.40 -28.19 -33.89
C VAL A 185 12.57 -27.38 -32.61
N LEU A 186 13.77 -26.83 -32.35
CA LEU A 186 14.09 -26.17 -31.08
C LEU A 186 13.27 -24.90 -30.81
N PRO A 187 12.93 -24.04 -31.79
CA PRO A 187 12.03 -22.92 -31.53
C PRO A 187 10.65 -23.34 -31.02
N VAL A 188 10.11 -24.48 -31.51
CA VAL A 188 8.81 -25.02 -31.07
C VAL A 188 8.90 -25.57 -29.65
N ILE A 189 9.96 -26.32 -29.35
CA ILE A 189 10.24 -26.81 -27.99
C ILE A 189 10.44 -25.63 -27.04
N GLY A 190 11.23 -24.63 -27.45
CA GLY A 190 11.49 -23.41 -26.69
C GLY A 190 10.19 -22.66 -26.38
N TRP A 191 9.28 -22.52 -27.34
CA TRP A 191 7.96 -21.95 -27.11
C TRP A 191 7.14 -22.74 -26.09
N TYR A 192 7.11 -24.07 -26.20
CA TYR A 192 6.37 -24.93 -25.26
C TYR A 192 6.92 -24.82 -23.84
N VAL A 193 8.25 -24.83 -23.69
CA VAL A 193 8.93 -24.65 -22.39
C VAL A 193 8.67 -23.24 -21.84
N ALA A 194 8.77 -22.20 -22.67
CA ALA A 194 8.45 -20.83 -22.27
C ALA A 194 7.00 -20.69 -21.79
N LYS A 195 6.04 -21.29 -22.52
CA LYS A 195 4.64 -21.34 -22.11
C LYS A 195 4.47 -22.02 -20.75
N GLN A 196 5.11 -23.17 -20.53
CA GLN A 196 5.01 -23.90 -19.26
C GLN A 196 5.61 -23.11 -18.10
N ILE A 197 6.73 -22.41 -18.31
CA ILE A 197 7.34 -21.51 -17.33
C ILE A 197 6.36 -20.38 -16.96
N CYS A 198 5.82 -19.68 -17.97
CA CYS A 198 4.88 -18.58 -17.76
C CYS A 198 3.60 -19.04 -17.04
N GLU A 199 3.02 -20.17 -17.43
CA GLU A 199 1.81 -20.72 -16.79
C GLU A 199 2.06 -21.13 -15.34
N ARG A 200 3.20 -21.77 -15.03
CA ARG A 200 3.57 -22.14 -13.66
C ARG A 200 3.75 -20.89 -12.80
N THR A 201 4.47 -19.88 -13.29
CA THR A 201 4.65 -18.62 -12.58
C THR A 201 3.33 -17.88 -12.38
N ALA A 202 2.46 -17.82 -13.39
CA ALA A 202 1.15 -17.18 -13.27
C ALA A 202 0.25 -17.88 -12.24
N LYS A 203 0.30 -19.22 -12.15
CA LYS A 203 -0.41 -20.00 -11.12
C LYS A 203 0.16 -19.72 -9.72
N ASP A 204 1.48 -19.69 -9.56
CA ASP A 204 2.12 -19.37 -8.28
C ASP A 204 1.76 -17.95 -7.80
N LEU A 205 1.87 -16.94 -8.68
CA LEU A 205 1.51 -15.56 -8.34
C LEU A 205 0.02 -15.45 -7.96
N ARG A 206 -0.90 -16.06 -8.72
CA ARG A 206 -2.34 -16.03 -8.39
C ARG A 206 -2.67 -16.80 -7.11
N ALA A 207 -1.98 -17.91 -6.83
CA ALA A 207 -2.16 -18.65 -5.58
C ALA A 207 -1.72 -17.82 -4.37
N ARG A 208 -0.64 -17.04 -4.48
CA ARG A 208 -0.21 -16.11 -3.43
C ARG A 208 -1.15 -14.92 -3.28
N TRP A 209 -1.70 -14.41 -4.38
CA TRP A 209 -2.74 -13.38 -4.36
C TRP A 209 -3.97 -13.86 -3.59
N ASP A 210 -4.56 -15.01 -3.96
CA ASP A 210 -5.72 -15.55 -3.25
C ASP A 210 -5.37 -15.94 -1.81
N GLY A 211 -4.16 -16.45 -1.58
CA GLY A 211 -3.67 -16.81 -0.26
C GLY A 211 -3.62 -15.63 0.71
N LEU A 212 -3.16 -14.46 0.26
CA LEU A 212 -3.14 -13.24 1.06
C LEU A 212 -4.54 -12.74 1.42
N LEU A 213 -5.47 -12.78 0.46
CA LEU A 213 -6.84 -12.30 0.67
C LEU A 213 -7.71 -13.28 1.47
N SER A 214 -7.35 -14.56 1.49
CA SER A 214 -8.03 -15.59 2.28
C SER A 214 -7.47 -15.75 3.69
N GLY A 215 -6.45 -14.96 4.08
CA GLY A 215 -5.81 -15.04 5.40
C GLY A 215 -4.92 -16.27 5.58
N SER A 216 -4.59 -17.00 4.51
CA SER A 216 -3.61 -18.08 4.59
C SER A 216 -2.20 -17.50 4.72
N SER A 217 -1.37 -18.08 5.59
CA SER A 217 0.02 -17.66 5.79
C SER A 217 0.84 -17.99 4.52
N VAL A 218 0.83 -17.09 3.54
CA VAL A 218 1.77 -17.17 2.42
C VAL A 218 3.14 -16.87 2.97
N GLY A 219 3.90 -17.92 3.28
CA GLY A 219 5.24 -17.80 3.84
C GLY A 219 6.11 -16.87 2.99
N ILE A 220 6.46 -15.71 3.57
CA ILE A 220 7.36 -14.75 2.97
C ILE A 220 8.75 -15.38 2.97
N LYS A 221 9.23 -15.77 1.79
CA LYS A 221 10.66 -16.03 1.60
C LYS A 221 11.23 -14.79 0.94
N VAL A 222 11.88 -13.93 1.72
CA VAL A 222 12.86 -12.96 1.20
C VAL A 222 14.26 -13.47 1.58
N PRO A 223 14.85 -14.40 0.82
CA PRO A 223 16.17 -14.95 1.14
C PRO A 223 17.28 -13.88 1.10
N GLU A 224 17.02 -12.76 0.41
CA GLU A 224 17.95 -11.66 0.17
C GLU A 224 18.08 -10.69 1.36
N ALA A 225 17.16 -10.71 2.33
CA ALA A 225 17.21 -9.83 3.50
C ALA A 225 18.04 -10.42 4.65
N VAL A 226 18.48 -11.68 4.54
CA VAL A 226 19.27 -12.37 5.56
C VAL A 226 20.71 -12.49 5.06
N PRO A 227 21.68 -11.73 5.63
CA PRO A 227 23.09 -11.88 5.28
C PRO A 227 23.55 -13.30 5.62
N ARG A 228 24.06 -14.04 4.62
CA ARG A 228 24.64 -15.39 4.84
C ARG A 228 26.16 -15.38 5.02
N GLY A 229 26.77 -14.20 5.03
CA GLY A 229 28.21 -14.04 5.24
C GLY A 229 28.64 -12.56 5.25
N PRO A 230 29.84 -12.25 5.75
CA PRO A 230 30.31 -10.89 6.06
C PRO A 230 30.56 -9.96 4.86
N ASN A 231 30.45 -10.48 3.62
CA ASN A 231 30.71 -9.71 2.39
C ASN A 231 29.43 -9.37 1.59
N GLN A 232 28.23 -9.52 2.18
CA GLN A 232 26.96 -9.32 1.49
C GLN A 232 26.40 -7.90 1.68
N THR A 233 27.11 -6.91 1.12
CA THR A 233 26.76 -5.47 1.24
C THR A 233 25.33 -5.14 0.77
N ALA A 234 24.81 -5.86 -0.22
CA ALA A 234 23.44 -5.66 -0.71
C ALA A 234 22.37 -6.14 0.29
N ALA A 235 22.62 -7.23 1.01
CA ALA A 235 21.70 -7.75 2.03
C ALA A 235 21.71 -6.84 3.27
N ASP A 236 22.89 -6.35 3.67
CA ASP A 236 23.05 -5.39 4.75
C ASP A 236 22.36 -4.06 4.44
N ALA A 237 22.55 -3.52 3.23
CA ALA A 237 21.85 -2.32 2.77
C ALA A 237 20.33 -2.49 2.74
N LEU A 238 19.85 -3.68 2.33
CA LEU A 238 18.42 -3.99 2.35
C LEU A 238 17.90 -4.03 3.80
N ARG A 239 18.60 -4.71 4.70
CA ARG A 239 18.24 -4.76 6.13
C ARG A 239 18.21 -3.36 6.75
N GLU A 240 19.22 -2.54 6.50
CA GLU A 240 19.27 -1.14 6.97
C GLU A 240 18.09 -0.33 6.42
N SER A 241 17.77 -0.49 5.13
CA SER A 241 16.64 0.21 4.51
C SER A 241 15.29 -0.19 5.08
N LEU A 242 15.11 -1.47 5.44
CA LEU A 242 13.91 -1.99 6.12
C LEU A 242 13.84 -1.48 7.56
N ALA A 243 14.95 -1.49 8.30
CA ALA A 243 15.01 -0.93 9.65
C ALA A 243 14.68 0.58 9.66
N ARG A 244 15.21 1.32 8.69
CA ARG A 244 14.89 2.74 8.47
C ARG A 244 13.42 2.94 8.14
N LEU A 245 12.82 2.07 7.31
CA LEU A 245 11.40 2.12 6.99
C LEU A 245 10.55 1.96 8.26
N THR A 246 10.89 1.00 9.12
CA THR A 246 10.17 0.74 10.38
C THR A 246 10.34 1.89 11.37
N ALA A 247 11.54 2.47 11.49
CA ALA A 247 11.77 3.67 12.28
C ALA A 247 10.93 4.86 11.78
N GLU A 248 10.85 5.08 10.46
CA GLU A 248 10.00 6.13 9.89
C GLU A 248 8.50 5.90 10.17
N GLN A 249 8.03 4.65 10.19
CA GLN A 249 6.64 4.34 10.55
C GLN A 249 6.34 4.56 12.04
N GLN A 250 7.33 4.37 12.92
CA GLN A 250 7.19 4.59 14.36
C GLN A 250 7.38 6.05 14.78
N SER A 251 7.84 6.92 13.88
CA SER A 251 8.06 8.34 14.15
C SER A 251 6.81 9.06 14.66
N ASN A 252 7.00 10.06 15.51
CA ASN A 252 5.94 10.87 16.14
C ASN A 252 5.75 12.26 15.48
N SER A 253 6.30 12.47 14.28
CA SER A 253 6.17 13.71 13.51
C SER A 253 5.30 13.48 12.27
N VAL A 254 4.27 14.30 12.08
CA VAL A 254 3.30 14.23 10.98
C VAL A 254 3.17 15.58 10.30
N PHE A 255 2.69 15.57 9.06
CA PHE A 255 2.71 16.76 8.20
C PHE A 255 1.28 17.23 7.87
N TYR A 256 1.02 18.52 8.04
CA TYR A 256 -0.26 19.14 7.69
C TYR A 256 -0.16 19.84 6.33
N ALA A 257 -1.00 19.44 5.38
CA ALA A 257 -0.94 19.86 3.98
C ALA A 257 -2.18 20.66 3.54
N GLY A 258 -2.55 21.68 4.33
CA GLY A 258 -3.65 22.59 3.99
C GLY A 258 -4.99 21.85 3.83
N PRO A 259 -5.70 21.99 2.70
CA PRO A 259 -6.99 21.32 2.44
C PRO A 259 -6.96 19.79 2.51
N LYS A 260 -5.77 19.16 2.34
CA LYS A 260 -5.63 17.69 2.49
C LYS A 260 -5.64 17.23 3.95
N GLY A 261 -5.60 18.15 4.92
CA GLY A 261 -5.50 17.84 6.34
C GLY A 261 -4.14 17.30 6.75
N ILE A 262 -4.12 16.52 7.83
CA ILE A 262 -2.91 15.84 8.31
C ILE A 262 -2.68 14.57 7.49
N LEU A 263 -1.55 14.52 6.78
CA LEU A 263 -1.22 13.40 5.91
C LEU A 263 -1.16 12.08 6.69
N GLY A 264 -1.80 11.05 6.14
CA GLY A 264 -1.89 9.72 6.74
C GLY A 264 -3.12 9.52 7.64
N MET A 265 -3.62 10.56 8.32
CA MET A 265 -4.69 10.42 9.33
C MET A 265 -6.12 10.33 8.76
N GLY A 266 -6.27 10.56 7.45
CA GLY A 266 -7.57 10.55 6.78
C GLY A 266 -8.29 11.90 6.88
N THR A 267 -9.59 11.92 6.59
CA THR A 267 -10.36 13.15 6.54
C THR A 267 -10.81 13.60 7.93
N ARG A 268 -10.72 14.90 8.22
CA ARG A 268 -11.32 15.47 9.42
C ARG A 268 -12.84 15.51 9.27
N TRP A 269 -13.54 14.95 10.25
CA TRP A 269 -15.00 14.80 10.22
C TRP A 269 -15.70 15.52 11.37
N GLY A 270 -14.98 15.80 12.45
CA GLY A 270 -15.51 16.43 13.65
C GLY A 270 -14.51 17.41 14.27
N SER A 271 -15.05 18.44 14.91
CA SER A 271 -14.29 19.42 15.67
C SER A 271 -15.14 19.91 16.84
N TRP A 272 -14.61 19.78 18.05
CA TRP A 272 -15.24 20.24 19.28
C TRP A 272 -14.25 21.10 20.04
N GLN A 273 -14.70 22.26 20.48
CA GLN A 273 -13.86 23.26 21.12
C GLN A 273 -14.51 23.68 22.43
N LEU A 274 -13.74 23.57 23.52
CA LEU A 274 -14.06 24.12 24.82
C LEU A 274 -13.12 25.29 25.06
N ALA A 275 -13.65 26.51 25.16
CA ALA A 275 -12.83 27.72 25.29
C ALA A 275 -13.46 28.66 26.34
N GLU A 276 -12.86 28.72 27.51
CA GLU A 276 -13.30 29.54 28.65
C GLU A 276 -12.15 30.37 29.22
N ASP A 277 -12.51 31.43 29.93
CA ASP A 277 -11.58 32.25 30.68
C ASP A 277 -11.19 31.60 32.02
N LEU A 278 -9.91 31.73 32.38
CA LEU A 278 -9.29 31.27 33.60
C LEU A 278 -9.54 32.30 34.70
N VAL A 279 -10.63 32.12 35.43
CA VAL A 279 -10.98 32.96 36.59
C VAL A 279 -10.59 32.24 37.88
N PRO A 280 -9.99 32.93 38.87
CA PRO A 280 -9.73 32.33 40.17
C PRO A 280 -11.03 31.91 40.87
N ALA A 281 -11.04 30.75 41.53
CA ALA A 281 -12.19 30.29 42.30
C ALA A 281 -12.48 31.18 43.51
N ASP A 282 -11.42 31.68 44.17
CA ASP A 282 -11.50 32.64 45.26
C ASP A 282 -11.03 34.02 44.74
N PRO A 283 -11.86 35.07 44.72
CA PRO A 283 -11.49 36.40 44.20
C PRO A 283 -10.27 37.05 44.89
N GLY A 284 -9.90 36.58 46.08
CA GLY A 284 -8.75 37.04 46.85
C GLY A 284 -7.49 36.18 46.71
N ARG A 285 -7.49 35.14 45.87
CA ARG A 285 -6.33 34.27 45.63
C ARG A 285 -5.96 34.24 44.15
N GLU A 286 -4.66 34.21 43.88
CA GLU A 286 -4.16 34.01 42.53
C GLU A 286 -4.19 32.52 42.16
N ILE A 287 -4.38 32.24 40.87
CA ILE A 287 -4.32 30.88 40.32
C ILE A 287 -2.88 30.35 40.46
N HIS A 288 -2.73 29.11 40.90
CA HIS A 288 -1.42 28.47 40.93
C HIS A 288 -0.90 28.30 39.50
N PRO A 289 0.31 28.79 39.17
CA PRO A 289 0.80 28.73 37.79
C PRO A 289 1.02 27.28 37.37
N PHE A 290 0.40 26.89 36.25
CA PHE A 290 0.58 25.59 35.62
C PHE A 290 0.92 25.75 34.14
N ARG A 291 1.45 24.70 33.52
CA ARG A 291 1.80 24.69 32.11
C ARG A 291 0.75 23.93 31.30
N SER A 292 0.63 24.24 30.01
CA SER A 292 -0.21 23.46 29.08
C SER A 292 0.14 21.97 29.09
N TRP A 293 1.42 21.64 29.29
CA TRP A 293 1.89 20.27 29.43
C TRP A 293 1.26 19.52 30.60
N ASP A 294 0.99 20.18 31.74
CA ASP A 294 0.44 19.53 32.93
C ASP A 294 -1.00 19.07 32.67
N VAL A 295 -1.79 19.90 31.98
CA VAL A 295 -3.14 19.56 31.51
C VAL A 295 -3.10 18.39 30.52
N ILE A 296 -2.21 18.45 29.51
CA ILE A 296 -2.08 17.40 28.50
C ILE A 296 -1.62 16.07 29.09
N ARG A 297 -0.72 16.10 30.08
CA ARG A 297 -0.25 14.89 30.77
C ARG A 297 -1.39 14.22 31.53
N ALA A 298 -2.18 14.98 32.27
CA ALA A 298 -3.35 14.44 32.96
C ALA A 298 -4.36 13.82 31.99
N ILE A 299 -4.57 14.47 30.83
CA ILE A 299 -5.42 13.93 29.77
C ILE A 299 -4.82 12.63 29.18
N HIS A 300 -3.52 12.58 28.91
CA HIS A 300 -2.81 11.39 28.41
C HIS A 300 -3.01 10.18 29.34
N ASP A 301 -2.80 10.38 30.64
CA ASP A 301 -2.89 9.32 31.64
C ASP A 301 -4.31 8.73 31.68
N GLN A 302 -5.36 9.58 31.62
CA GLN A 302 -6.75 9.12 31.62
C GLN A 302 -7.16 8.44 30.31
N LEU A 303 -6.68 8.92 29.16
CA LEU A 303 -6.99 8.32 27.86
C LEU A 303 -6.37 6.93 27.69
N THR A 304 -5.22 6.67 28.32
CA THR A 304 -4.60 5.35 28.34
C THR A 304 -5.46 4.33 29.09
N LEU A 305 -6.29 4.80 30.02
CA LEU A 305 -7.21 3.98 30.81
C LEU A 305 -8.59 3.81 30.15
N LEU A 306 -8.81 4.31 28.94
CA LEU A 306 -10.13 4.28 28.28
C LEU A 306 -10.63 2.86 27.95
N GLU A 307 -9.73 1.86 27.92
CA GLU A 307 -10.10 0.45 27.82
C GLU A 307 -10.81 -0.08 29.09
N ARG A 308 -10.58 0.57 30.24
CA ARG A 308 -11.10 0.15 31.54
C ARG A 308 -12.51 0.68 31.73
N GLY A 309 -13.48 -0.13 31.33
CA GLY A 309 -14.90 0.13 31.56
C GLY A 309 -15.40 -0.35 32.93
N PRO A 310 -16.53 0.20 33.41
CA PRO A 310 -17.22 -0.31 34.60
C PRO A 310 -17.92 -1.65 34.34
N LEU A 311 -18.10 -2.04 33.07
CA LEU A 311 -18.73 -3.28 32.66
C LEU A 311 -17.67 -4.31 32.23
N ASN A 312 -17.87 -5.57 32.63
CA ASN A 312 -17.00 -6.69 32.26
C ASN A 312 -17.21 -7.17 30.80
N THR A 313 -18.26 -6.69 30.13
CA THR A 313 -18.62 -7.06 28.76
C THR A 313 -18.88 -5.82 27.92
N GLY A 314 -18.19 -5.69 26.79
CA GLY A 314 -18.23 -4.51 25.94
C GLY A 314 -17.32 -3.41 26.45
N GLY A 315 -16.34 -3.03 25.63
CA GLY A 315 -15.36 -2.00 25.96
C GLY A 315 -14.68 -1.47 24.70
N PHE A 316 -14.11 -0.28 24.79
CA PHE A 316 -13.27 0.25 23.72
C PHE A 316 -12.03 -0.65 23.57
N PRO A 317 -11.60 -0.98 22.33
CA PRO A 317 -10.31 -1.63 22.15
C PRO A 317 -9.21 -0.69 22.66
N LYS A 318 -8.10 -1.29 23.10
CA LYS A 318 -6.96 -0.56 23.66
C LYS A 318 -6.53 0.58 22.73
N PRO A 319 -6.63 1.85 23.15
CA PRO A 319 -6.19 2.97 22.33
C PRO A 319 -4.66 3.01 22.24
N SER A 320 -4.14 3.43 21.09
CA SER A 320 -2.77 3.93 20.99
C SER A 320 -2.76 5.43 21.27
N VAL A 321 -2.26 5.82 22.45
CA VAL A 321 -2.09 7.23 22.84
C VAL A 321 -0.65 7.66 22.53
N LYS A 322 -0.48 8.69 21.70
CA LYS A 322 0.85 9.22 21.33
C LYS A 322 0.84 10.75 21.26
N HIS A 323 1.96 11.36 21.61
CA HIS A 323 2.19 12.79 21.37
C HIS A 323 2.73 12.98 19.96
N TRP A 324 2.01 13.76 19.16
CA TRP A 324 2.32 14.06 17.77
C TRP A 324 2.84 15.48 17.63
N ILE A 325 3.86 15.64 16.79
CA ILE A 325 4.35 16.93 16.35
C ILE A 325 3.87 17.16 14.92
N VAL A 326 2.98 18.13 14.74
CA VAL A 326 2.38 18.48 13.44
C VAL A 326 3.15 19.64 12.84
N THR A 327 3.83 19.38 11.73
CA THR A 327 4.59 20.38 10.97
C THR A 327 3.80 20.80 9.73
N PRO A 328 3.54 22.11 9.52
CA PRO A 328 2.86 22.59 8.32
C PRO A 328 3.76 22.47 7.09
N ILE A 329 3.20 22.00 5.98
CA ILE A 329 3.85 21.97 4.65
C ILE A 329 3.01 22.74 3.63
N ALA A 330 3.63 23.15 2.53
CA ALA A 330 2.89 23.77 1.42
C ALA A 330 1.90 22.77 0.80
N GLU A 331 0.70 23.23 0.42
CA GLU A 331 -0.41 22.42 -0.07
C GLU A 331 -0.07 21.50 -1.27
N LYS A 332 0.88 21.93 -2.11
CA LYS A 332 1.34 21.18 -3.30
C LYS A 332 2.75 20.62 -3.15
N ALA A 333 3.25 20.51 -1.91
CA ALA A 333 4.58 19.97 -1.66
C ALA A 333 4.65 18.51 -2.14
N GLY A 334 5.55 18.24 -3.09
CA GLY A 334 5.83 16.88 -3.59
C GLY A 334 6.86 16.11 -2.75
N ALA A 335 7.23 16.63 -1.58
CA ALA A 335 8.17 16.03 -0.64
C ALA A 335 7.94 16.61 0.76
N VAL A 336 8.32 15.85 1.78
CA VAL A 336 8.34 16.30 3.18
C VAL A 336 9.76 16.14 3.73
N SER A 337 10.12 16.95 4.72
CA SER A 337 11.38 16.83 5.44
C SER A 337 11.06 16.44 6.88
N ARG A 338 11.69 15.38 7.37
CA ARG A 338 11.54 14.98 8.78
C ARG A 338 12.44 15.84 9.65
N PRO A 339 12.09 16.03 10.94
CA PRO A 339 12.96 16.75 11.86
C PRO A 339 14.27 15.96 12.05
N GLU A 340 15.39 16.70 12.09
CA GLU A 340 16.74 16.18 12.32
C GLU A 340 17.40 17.02 13.42
N GLY A 341 18.32 16.44 14.19
CA GLY A 341 19.05 17.15 15.25
C GLY A 341 19.23 16.33 16.53
N THR A 342 19.78 16.96 17.57
CA THR A 342 20.10 16.33 18.87
C THR A 342 18.86 15.90 19.66
N ASP A 343 17.73 16.57 19.41
CA ASP A 343 16.45 16.33 20.07
C ASP A 343 15.59 15.28 19.35
N VAL A 344 16.13 14.68 18.29
CA VAL A 344 15.48 13.63 17.50
C VAL A 344 16.28 12.34 17.60
N GLU A 345 15.61 11.22 17.86
CA GLU A 345 16.19 9.89 17.85
C GLU A 345 15.36 8.97 16.98
N ALA A 346 15.97 8.33 15.97
CA ALA A 346 15.28 7.46 15.02
C ALA A 346 13.99 8.09 14.41
N PHE A 347 14.06 9.38 14.02
CA PHE A 347 12.94 10.20 13.52
C PHE A 347 11.84 10.51 14.54
N GLN A 348 12.03 10.20 15.83
CA GLN A 348 11.14 10.57 16.92
C GLN A 348 11.68 11.77 17.68
N VAL A 349 10.84 12.77 17.89
CA VAL A 349 11.12 13.91 18.76
C VAL A 349 11.08 13.43 20.21
N LYS A 350 12.14 13.72 20.98
CA LYS A 350 12.29 13.28 22.37
C LYS A 350 11.30 13.97 23.32
N PRO A 351 10.94 13.35 24.46
CA PRO A 351 9.94 13.89 25.39
C PRO A 351 10.18 15.32 25.88
N HIS A 352 11.44 15.72 26.12
CA HIS A 352 11.75 17.08 26.58
C HIS A 352 11.42 18.14 25.51
N ALA A 353 11.73 17.85 24.24
CA ALA A 353 11.40 18.72 23.12
C ALA A 353 9.88 18.78 22.87
N ILE A 354 9.17 17.65 23.05
CA ILE A 354 7.69 17.63 23.00
C ILE A 354 7.10 18.57 24.04
N GLN A 355 7.60 18.51 25.29
CA GLN A 355 7.16 19.38 26.38
C GLN A 355 7.41 20.85 26.04
N GLU A 356 8.57 21.17 25.47
CA GLU A 356 8.90 22.53 25.06
C GLU A 356 7.97 23.06 23.95
N ILE A 357 7.73 22.25 22.90
CA ILE A 357 6.81 22.60 21.81
C ILE A 357 5.38 22.81 22.34
N CYS A 358 4.93 21.95 23.26
CA CYS A 358 3.63 22.07 23.90
C CYS A 358 3.48 23.38 24.68
N ASN A 359 4.51 23.78 25.43
CA ASN A 359 4.45 24.96 26.28
C ASN A 359 4.64 26.27 25.51
N LYS A 360 5.42 26.25 24.43
CA LYS A 360 5.72 27.45 23.63
C LYS A 360 4.68 27.78 22.56
N GLN A 361 3.76 26.85 22.26
CA GLN A 361 2.76 26.89 21.18
C GLN A 361 2.77 28.20 20.38
N GLN A 362 3.52 28.19 19.29
CA GLN A 362 3.82 29.39 18.53
C GLN A 362 2.60 29.80 17.69
N PHE A 363 2.11 31.03 17.90
CA PHE A 363 1.14 31.64 17.01
C PHE A 363 1.82 32.00 15.68
N GLY A 364 1.26 31.49 14.58
CA GLY A 364 1.66 31.88 13.21
C GLY A 364 2.89 31.18 12.60
N LYS A 365 3.75 30.50 13.37
CA LYS A 365 4.92 29.75 12.85
C LYS A 365 5.23 28.52 13.70
N GLY A 366 6.01 27.59 13.15
CA GLY A 366 6.58 26.45 13.90
C GLY A 366 5.68 25.21 14.00
N ASP A 367 6.23 24.22 14.70
CA ASP A 367 5.59 22.93 14.94
C ASP A 367 4.53 23.03 16.03
N ARG A 368 3.48 22.22 15.90
CA ARG A 368 2.37 22.17 16.86
C ARG A 368 2.30 20.84 17.56
N HIS A 369 2.10 20.88 18.86
CA HIS A 369 1.84 19.70 19.67
C HIS A 369 0.38 19.29 19.58
N TYR A 370 0.15 18.00 19.35
CA TYR A 370 -1.15 17.35 19.46
C TYR A 370 -1.03 16.07 20.28
N LEU A 371 -1.98 15.80 21.15
CA LEU A 371 -2.15 14.49 21.78
C LEU A 371 -3.12 13.67 20.92
N GLY A 372 -2.63 12.60 20.29
CA GLY A 372 -3.44 11.74 19.44
C GLY A 372 -3.84 10.46 20.16
N VAL A 373 -5.11 10.11 20.04
CA VAL A 373 -5.66 8.81 20.44
C VAL A 373 -6.13 8.09 19.20
N GLN A 374 -5.58 6.90 18.95
CA GLN A 374 -5.84 6.16 17.72
C GLN A 374 -6.41 4.77 18.01
N TRP A 375 -7.40 4.37 17.22
CA TRP A 375 -7.94 3.02 17.15
C TRP A 375 -7.82 2.47 15.74
N THR A 376 -7.30 1.25 15.64
CA THR A 376 -7.34 0.42 14.44
C THR A 376 -8.50 -0.56 14.58
N LEU A 377 -9.57 -0.32 13.83
CA LEU A 377 -10.79 -1.10 13.83
C LEU A 377 -10.96 -1.84 12.49
N TRP A 378 -11.88 -2.82 12.46
CA TRP A 378 -12.24 -3.55 11.23
C TRP A 378 -11.03 -4.15 10.51
N ASP A 379 -10.14 -4.83 11.24
CA ASP A 379 -8.91 -5.42 10.70
C ASP A 379 -7.99 -4.46 9.93
N GLY A 380 -7.92 -3.20 10.38
CA GLY A 380 -7.11 -2.12 9.78
C GLY A 380 -7.82 -1.37 8.64
N GLN A 381 -9.08 -1.72 8.35
CA GLN A 381 -9.88 -1.01 7.36
C GLN A 381 -10.35 0.35 7.86
N LEU A 382 -10.58 0.52 9.16
CA LEU A 382 -10.95 1.82 9.73
C LEU A 382 -9.91 2.25 10.75
N VAL A 383 -9.33 3.42 10.55
CA VAL A 383 -8.48 4.07 11.57
C VAL A 383 -9.15 5.34 12.03
N ILE A 384 -9.51 5.40 13.30
CA ILE A 384 -10.05 6.61 13.94
C ILE A 384 -8.92 7.25 14.72
N THR A 385 -8.67 8.53 14.48
CA THR A 385 -7.65 9.30 15.21
C THR A 385 -8.30 10.56 15.77
N MET A 386 -8.33 10.68 17.10
CA MET A 386 -8.80 11.87 17.80
C MET A 386 -7.58 12.68 18.23
N MET A 387 -7.48 13.91 17.75
CA MET A 387 -6.34 14.79 17.95
C MET A 387 -6.76 15.93 18.89
N ILE A 388 -6.07 16.04 20.02
CA ILE A 388 -6.39 16.98 21.10
C ILE A 388 -5.28 18.01 21.18
N THR A 389 -5.66 19.29 21.23
CA THR A 389 -4.75 20.40 21.52
C THR A 389 -5.24 21.16 22.73
N VAL A 390 -4.29 21.60 23.55
CA VAL A 390 -4.54 22.51 24.66
C VAL A 390 -3.74 23.77 24.38
N THR A 391 -4.45 24.88 24.20
CA THR A 391 -3.87 26.19 23.89
C THR A 391 -4.29 27.19 24.96
N VAL A 392 -3.31 27.84 25.57
CA VAL A 392 -3.55 28.97 26.47
C VAL A 392 -3.22 30.23 25.68
N LEU A 393 -4.24 31.05 25.42
CA LEU A 393 -4.08 32.33 24.77
C LEU A 393 -4.63 33.39 25.70
N HIS A 394 -3.74 34.22 26.27
CA HIS A 394 -4.10 35.14 27.34
C HIS A 394 -4.76 34.39 28.52
N GLU A 395 -5.77 34.97 29.16
CA GLU A 395 -6.57 34.35 30.22
C GLU A 395 -7.52 33.27 29.70
N THR A 396 -7.57 32.97 28.40
CA THR A 396 -8.47 31.96 27.86
C THR A 396 -7.76 30.62 27.64
N LEU A 397 -8.26 29.57 28.29
CA LEU A 397 -7.88 28.20 28.01
C LEU A 397 -8.80 27.63 26.95
N ARG A 398 -8.21 27.19 25.84
CA ARG A 398 -8.91 26.51 24.76
C ARG A 398 -8.41 25.08 24.61
N ILE A 399 -9.35 24.14 24.66
CA ILE A 399 -9.14 22.72 24.40
C ILE A 399 -9.90 22.39 23.13
N GLU A 400 -9.19 21.93 22.11
CA GLU A 400 -9.78 21.53 20.83
C GLU A 400 -9.54 20.05 20.60
N VAL A 401 -10.62 19.34 20.27
CA VAL A 401 -10.61 17.93 19.93
C VAL A 401 -11.12 17.79 18.50
N THR A 402 -10.31 17.15 17.66
CA THR A 402 -10.61 16.97 16.24
C THR A 402 -10.62 15.50 15.88
N GLY A 403 -11.67 15.05 15.21
CA GLY A 403 -11.82 13.67 14.77
C GLY A 403 -11.35 13.50 13.34
N HIS A 404 -10.42 12.57 13.11
CA HIS A 404 -9.95 12.14 11.81
C HIS A 404 -10.33 10.68 11.59
N ALA A 405 -10.74 10.34 10.37
CA ALA A 405 -11.07 8.98 9.99
C ALA A 405 -10.42 8.60 8.66
N LEU A 406 -9.63 7.53 8.69
CA LEU A 406 -9.07 6.89 7.51
C LEU A 406 -9.94 5.69 7.14
N GLY A 407 -10.63 5.80 6.01
CA GLY A 407 -11.55 4.75 5.52
C GLY A 407 -10.84 3.54 4.92
N PRO A 408 -11.59 2.54 4.46
CA PRO A 408 -11.06 1.25 3.99
C PRO A 408 -10.10 1.41 2.80
N VAL A 409 -9.24 0.41 2.60
CA VAL A 409 -8.47 0.32 1.35
C VAL A 409 -9.45 0.12 0.19
N ASN A 410 -9.21 0.79 -0.94
CA ASN A 410 -10.06 0.71 -2.12
C ASN A 410 -10.38 -0.74 -2.52
N GLY A 411 -11.63 -0.98 -2.95
CA GLY A 411 -12.15 -2.30 -3.31
C GLY A 411 -11.34 -3.03 -4.39
N LEU A 412 -10.59 -2.31 -5.23
CA LEU A 412 -9.64 -2.90 -6.18
C LEU A 412 -8.75 -3.90 -5.45
N PHE A 413 -8.16 -3.54 -4.30
CA PHE A 413 -7.20 -4.36 -3.55
C PHE A 413 -7.82 -5.64 -2.94
N TRP A 414 -9.14 -5.72 -2.85
CA TRP A 414 -9.89 -6.86 -2.30
C TRP A 414 -10.38 -7.85 -3.35
N SER A 415 -10.28 -7.52 -4.64
CA SER A 415 -10.70 -8.43 -5.70
C SER A 415 -9.83 -9.70 -5.71
N LYS A 416 -10.47 -10.87 -5.75
CA LYS A 416 -9.80 -12.16 -5.93
C LYS A 416 -9.41 -12.42 -7.38
N PRO A 417 -8.40 -13.26 -7.65
CA PRO A 417 -8.05 -13.63 -9.01
C PRO A 417 -9.20 -14.38 -9.69
N GLU A 418 -9.71 -13.83 -10.80
CA GLU A 418 -10.70 -14.50 -11.64
C GLU A 418 -10.06 -15.07 -12.90
N ALA A 419 -10.38 -16.32 -13.25
CA ALA A 419 -9.92 -16.92 -14.49
C ALA A 419 -10.66 -16.29 -15.68
N PRO A 420 -9.96 -15.93 -16.78
CA PRO A 420 -10.63 -15.38 -17.95
C PRO A 420 -11.65 -16.39 -18.49
N THR A 421 -12.90 -15.98 -18.67
CA THR A 421 -13.97 -16.83 -19.20
C THR A 421 -14.48 -16.27 -20.53
N LYS A 422 -14.89 -17.16 -21.42
CA LYS A 422 -15.60 -16.80 -22.67
C LYS A 422 -16.92 -17.54 -22.71
N GLU A 423 -17.99 -16.81 -22.99
CA GLU A 423 -19.28 -17.41 -23.27
C GLU A 423 -19.30 -17.88 -24.73
N VAL A 424 -19.53 -19.17 -24.91
CA VAL A 424 -19.67 -19.79 -26.22
C VAL A 424 -21.06 -20.42 -26.28
N SER A 425 -21.79 -20.18 -27.37
CA SER A 425 -23.07 -20.85 -27.61
C SER A 425 -22.85 -22.35 -27.75
N LYS A 426 -23.70 -23.16 -27.12
CA LYS A 426 -23.60 -24.62 -27.26
C LYS A 426 -23.86 -25.00 -28.72
N THR A 427 -23.00 -25.85 -29.28
CA THR A 427 -23.03 -26.28 -30.69
C THR A 427 -24.40 -26.83 -31.12
N PHE A 428 -25.16 -27.44 -30.21
CA PHE A 428 -26.47 -28.04 -30.48
C PHE A 428 -27.67 -27.28 -29.89
N LYS A 429 -27.42 -26.19 -29.15
CA LYS A 429 -28.46 -25.34 -28.55
C LYS A 429 -28.00 -23.88 -28.57
N PRO A 430 -28.15 -23.16 -29.68
CA PRO A 430 -27.61 -21.80 -29.84
C PRO A 430 -28.21 -20.75 -28.89
N TRP A 431 -29.33 -21.06 -28.24
CA TRP A 431 -29.97 -20.24 -27.19
C TRP A 431 -29.40 -20.48 -25.77
N GLU A 432 -28.55 -21.50 -25.57
CA GLU A 432 -27.86 -21.75 -24.30
C GLU A 432 -26.38 -21.36 -24.42
N THR A 433 -25.92 -20.45 -23.56
CA THR A 433 -24.50 -20.13 -23.43
C THR A 433 -23.81 -21.08 -22.45
N ARG A 434 -22.56 -21.44 -22.72
CA ARG A 434 -21.68 -22.13 -21.78
C ARG A 434 -20.45 -21.25 -21.53
N LYS A 435 -20.12 -21.03 -20.25
CA LYS A 435 -18.86 -20.41 -19.85
C LYS A 435 -17.73 -21.43 -20.03
N VAL A 436 -16.75 -21.09 -20.84
CA VAL A 436 -15.51 -21.86 -21.03
C VAL A 436 -14.36 -21.05 -20.44
N SER A 437 -13.59 -21.67 -19.56
CA SER A 437 -12.37 -21.07 -19.01
C SER A 437 -11.31 -20.95 -20.10
N LEU A 438 -10.86 -19.74 -20.37
CA LEU A 438 -9.74 -19.46 -21.28
C LEU A 438 -8.41 -19.84 -20.62
N PRO A 439 -7.37 -20.13 -21.41
CA PRO A 439 -6.04 -20.34 -20.86
C PRO A 439 -5.61 -19.11 -20.06
N LEU A 440 -5.00 -19.37 -18.90
CA LEU A 440 -4.56 -18.34 -17.94
C LEU A 440 -3.60 -17.33 -18.57
N MET A 441 -2.86 -17.74 -19.60
CA MET A 441 -1.92 -16.93 -20.38
C MET A 441 -2.23 -17.08 -21.86
N THR A 442 -2.35 -15.95 -22.57
CA THR A 442 -2.49 -15.95 -24.03
C THR A 442 -1.12 -16.16 -24.69
N THR A 443 -1.12 -16.60 -25.95
CA THR A 443 0.13 -16.74 -26.71
C THR A 443 0.88 -15.41 -26.81
N ASP A 444 0.16 -14.31 -26.99
CA ASP A 444 0.73 -12.96 -27.04
C ASP A 444 1.43 -12.57 -25.75
N GLU A 445 0.87 -12.97 -24.59
CA GLU A 445 1.45 -12.72 -23.28
C GLU A 445 2.75 -13.51 -23.06
N VAL A 446 2.81 -14.76 -23.54
CA VAL A 446 4.03 -15.57 -23.50
C VAL A 446 5.13 -14.92 -24.36
N VAL A 447 4.78 -14.45 -25.56
CA VAL A 447 5.72 -13.74 -26.44
C VAL A 447 6.20 -12.43 -25.79
N ARG A 448 5.27 -11.65 -25.22
CA ARG A 448 5.57 -10.41 -24.49
C ARG A 448 6.60 -10.66 -23.38
N LEU A 449 6.36 -11.66 -22.53
CA LEU A 449 7.27 -12.03 -21.44
C LEU A 449 8.62 -12.54 -21.96
N ALA A 450 8.63 -13.36 -23.00
CA ALA A 450 9.86 -13.92 -23.57
C ALA A 450 10.75 -12.85 -24.24
N VAL A 451 10.15 -11.86 -24.90
CA VAL A 451 10.87 -10.72 -25.51
C VAL A 451 11.35 -9.73 -24.45
N ARG A 452 10.57 -9.55 -23.38
CA ARG A 452 10.91 -8.67 -22.25
C ARG A 452 12.03 -9.23 -21.38
N ALA A 453 12.04 -10.55 -21.13
CA ALA A 453 12.91 -11.21 -20.17
C ALA A 453 14.40 -10.82 -20.30
N PRO A 454 15.02 -10.80 -21.50
CA PRO A 454 16.41 -10.41 -21.68
C PRO A 454 16.73 -8.95 -21.40
N LEU A 455 15.73 -8.06 -21.26
CA LEU A 455 15.92 -6.64 -20.96
C LEU A 455 15.70 -6.30 -19.49
N THR A 456 15.36 -7.30 -18.66
CA THR A 456 15.04 -7.07 -17.24
C THR A 456 16.26 -6.72 -16.37
N TRP A 457 17.47 -7.04 -16.84
CA TRP A 457 18.72 -6.63 -16.18
C TRP A 457 19.00 -5.12 -16.26
N TYR A 458 18.34 -4.39 -17.18
CA TYR A 458 18.47 -2.94 -17.33
C TYR A 458 17.12 -2.22 -17.23
N PRO A 459 16.60 -2.00 -16.00
CA PRO A 459 15.30 -1.38 -15.74
C PRO A 459 15.05 -0.02 -16.42
N PRO A 460 16.03 0.90 -16.55
CA PRO A 460 15.80 2.20 -17.18
C PRO A 460 15.32 2.09 -18.64
N LEU A 461 15.96 1.23 -19.44
CA LEU A 461 15.54 0.99 -20.82
C LEU A 461 14.16 0.33 -20.88
N LEU A 462 13.91 -0.62 -19.98
CA LEU A 462 12.64 -1.32 -19.92
C LEU A 462 11.48 -0.37 -19.55
N ASN A 463 11.71 0.57 -18.63
CA ASN A 463 10.73 1.60 -18.27
C ASN A 463 10.50 2.58 -19.41
N TRP A 464 11.54 2.91 -20.19
CA TRP A 464 11.41 3.77 -21.37
C TRP A 464 10.64 3.10 -22.52
N LEU A 465 10.86 1.81 -22.76
CA LEU A 465 10.17 1.02 -23.78
C LEU A 465 8.73 0.68 -23.37
N GLY A 466 8.57 0.27 -22.12
CA GLY A 466 7.38 -0.37 -21.57
C GLY A 466 6.42 0.54 -20.80
N GLY A 467 6.88 1.71 -20.39
CA GLY A 467 6.15 2.59 -19.50
C GLY A 467 6.44 2.31 -18.03
N SER A 468 5.92 3.17 -17.16
CA SER A 468 6.16 3.11 -15.72
C SER A 468 4.96 3.60 -14.92
N LEU A 469 4.92 3.21 -13.65
CA LEU A 469 3.95 3.68 -12.66
C LEU A 469 4.64 4.64 -11.69
N GLY A 470 4.14 5.86 -11.60
CA GLY A 470 4.50 6.84 -10.58
C GLY A 470 3.49 6.81 -9.44
N LEU A 471 3.99 6.75 -8.21
CA LEU A 471 3.18 6.76 -7.00
C LEU A 471 2.78 8.20 -6.62
N PRO A 472 1.64 8.39 -5.95
CA PRO A 472 1.20 9.71 -5.51
C PRO A 472 2.14 10.27 -4.43
N GLU A 473 2.44 11.57 -4.49
CA GLU A 473 3.29 12.26 -3.51
C GLU A 473 2.48 13.33 -2.73
N PRO A 474 2.78 13.56 -1.44
CA PRO A 474 3.70 12.80 -0.58
C PRO A 474 3.23 11.37 -0.33
N PHE A 475 4.14 10.42 -0.53
CA PHE A 475 3.79 9.00 -0.53
C PHE A 475 3.67 8.41 0.88
N GLY A 476 2.57 7.69 1.10
CA GLY A 476 2.35 6.77 2.20
C GLY A 476 1.35 5.72 1.75
N LEU A 477 1.64 4.48 2.08
CA LEU A 477 1.04 3.32 1.45
C LEU A 477 -0.47 3.24 1.70
N ARG A 478 -0.90 3.53 2.93
CA ARG A 478 -2.31 3.38 3.32
C ARG A 478 -3.20 4.50 2.80
N HIS A 479 -2.76 5.75 2.93
CA HIS A 479 -3.61 6.91 2.60
C HIS A 479 -3.67 7.18 1.09
N ALA A 480 -2.67 6.74 0.34
CA ALA A 480 -2.66 6.84 -1.13
C ALA A 480 -3.87 6.17 -1.79
N TRP A 481 -4.34 5.05 -1.23
CA TRP A 481 -5.46 4.27 -1.76
C TRP A 481 -6.56 4.02 -0.72
N ALA A 482 -6.73 4.95 0.22
CA ALA A 482 -7.85 4.94 1.14
C ALA A 482 -9.11 5.47 0.44
N ASP A 483 -10.22 4.77 0.62
CA ASP A 483 -11.56 5.17 0.24
C ASP A 483 -12.25 5.93 1.39
N GLN A 484 -13.40 6.54 1.11
CA GLN A 484 -14.14 7.29 2.11
C GLN A 484 -14.74 6.35 3.19
N PRO A 485 -14.58 6.67 4.49
CA PRO A 485 -15.05 5.82 5.59
C PRO A 485 -16.59 5.70 5.63
N TRP A 486 -17.32 6.67 5.08
CA TRP A 486 -18.78 6.80 5.20
C TRP A 486 -19.59 5.87 4.28
N ARG A 487 -18.94 5.07 3.42
CA ARG A 487 -19.64 4.08 2.56
C ARG A 487 -20.20 2.91 3.36
N HIS A 488 -19.62 2.60 4.53
CA HIS A 488 -20.08 1.57 5.43
C HIS A 488 -20.72 2.18 6.67
N ARG A 489 -22.03 1.98 6.85
CA ARG A 489 -22.79 2.56 7.98
C ARG A 489 -22.20 2.19 9.34
N PHE A 490 -21.79 0.95 9.54
CA PHE A 490 -21.23 0.52 10.82
C PHE A 490 -19.88 1.18 11.13
N MET A 491 -19.03 1.39 10.12
CA MET A 491 -17.78 2.13 10.28
C MET A 491 -18.02 3.60 10.65
N ALA A 492 -19.05 4.21 10.04
CA ALA A 492 -19.48 5.55 10.40
C ALA A 492 -19.99 5.61 11.85
N ASP A 493 -20.88 4.69 12.23
CA ASP A 493 -21.44 4.62 13.59
C ASP A 493 -20.33 4.43 14.64
N ASP A 494 -19.34 3.58 14.37
CA ASP A 494 -18.19 3.37 15.28
C ASP A 494 -17.30 4.62 15.41
N ALA A 495 -17.07 5.34 14.31
CA ALA A 495 -16.35 6.62 14.34
C ALA A 495 -17.08 7.66 15.20
N LEU A 496 -18.39 7.76 15.05
CA LEU A 496 -19.23 8.68 15.81
C LEU A 496 -19.29 8.32 17.30
N ARG A 497 -19.41 7.02 17.62
CA ARG A 497 -19.43 6.52 19.01
C ARG A 497 -18.11 6.73 19.74
N ALA A 498 -16.99 6.76 19.03
CA ALA A 498 -15.67 7.03 19.61
C ALA A 498 -15.50 8.45 20.15
N ALA A 499 -16.20 9.44 19.60
CA ALA A 499 -16.01 10.84 20.02
C ALA A 499 -16.50 11.12 21.45
N THR A 500 -17.67 10.60 21.83
CA THR A 500 -18.30 10.96 23.12
C THR A 500 -17.45 10.57 24.34
N PRO A 501 -16.95 9.33 24.45
CA PRO A 501 -16.13 8.92 25.60
C PRO A 501 -14.83 9.73 25.68
N VAL A 502 -14.19 9.98 24.53
CA VAL A 502 -12.95 10.76 24.47
C VAL A 502 -13.18 12.18 24.96
N LEU A 503 -14.22 12.85 24.47
CA LEU A 503 -14.55 14.22 24.87
C LEU A 503 -14.84 14.31 26.37
N ARG A 504 -15.60 13.35 26.92
CA ARG A 504 -15.87 13.28 28.36
C ARG A 504 -14.60 13.12 29.19
N VAL A 505 -13.71 12.22 28.79
CA VAL A 505 -12.44 12.00 29.50
C VAL A 505 -11.52 13.21 29.41
N VAL A 506 -11.40 13.83 28.23
CA VAL A 506 -10.61 15.04 28.01
C VAL A 506 -11.11 16.18 28.89
N HIS A 507 -12.42 16.47 28.87
CA HIS A 507 -12.99 17.55 29.67
C HIS A 507 -12.88 17.26 31.17
N SER A 508 -13.18 16.03 31.61
CA SER A 508 -13.11 15.67 33.02
C SER A 508 -11.67 15.76 33.57
N ALA A 509 -10.68 15.29 32.81
CA ALA A 509 -9.27 15.38 33.20
C ALA A 509 -8.81 16.85 33.25
N ALA A 510 -9.20 17.66 32.27
CA ALA A 510 -8.85 19.08 32.26
C ALA A 510 -9.48 19.86 33.42
N ILE A 511 -10.79 19.68 33.64
CA ILE A 511 -11.52 20.33 34.75
C ILE A 511 -10.91 19.96 36.11
N LYS A 512 -10.51 18.70 36.28
CA LYS A 512 -9.85 18.26 37.52
C LYS A 512 -8.54 19.01 37.77
N VAL A 513 -7.67 19.13 36.76
CA VAL A 513 -6.41 19.88 36.87
C VAL A 513 -6.69 21.36 37.17
N LEU A 514 -7.69 21.95 36.52
CA LEU A 514 -8.08 23.35 36.77
C LEU A 514 -8.55 23.58 38.22
N ALA A 515 -9.38 22.68 38.75
CA ALA A 515 -9.83 22.73 40.14
C ALA A 515 -8.66 22.60 41.13
N GLU A 516 -7.71 21.70 40.86
CA GLU A 516 -6.50 21.52 41.68
C GLU A 516 -5.60 22.77 41.71
N HIS A 517 -5.65 23.61 40.67
CA HIS A 517 -4.88 24.85 40.57
C HIS A 517 -5.67 26.11 40.98
N GLY A 518 -6.89 25.95 41.52
CA GLY A 518 -7.69 27.05 42.07
C GLY A 518 -8.46 27.86 41.02
N VAL A 519 -8.77 27.29 39.86
CA VAL A 519 -9.59 27.91 38.81
C VAL A 519 -11.07 27.62 39.03
N ASP A 520 -11.95 28.59 38.79
CA ASP A 520 -13.40 28.39 38.76
C ASP A 520 -13.80 27.51 37.56
N THR A 521 -14.44 26.38 37.86
CA THR A 521 -14.81 25.37 36.87
C THR A 521 -16.28 25.39 36.47
N GLU A 522 -17.11 26.30 37.03
CA GLU A 522 -18.55 26.33 36.77
C GLU A 522 -18.87 26.59 35.29
N LYS A 523 -18.20 27.58 34.68
CA LYS A 523 -18.31 27.89 33.25
C LYS A 523 -17.82 26.75 32.36
N PHE A 524 -16.71 26.11 32.74
CA PHE A 524 -16.18 24.95 32.02
C PHE A 524 -17.14 23.76 32.07
N GLY A 525 -17.75 23.51 33.24
CA GLY A 525 -18.74 22.44 33.44
C GLY A 525 -20.02 22.64 32.64
N SER A 526 -20.55 23.87 32.63
CA SER A 526 -21.75 24.20 31.84
C SER A 526 -21.51 24.07 30.33
N ARG A 527 -20.39 24.57 29.79
CA ARG A 527 -20.05 24.42 28.35
C ARG A 527 -19.72 22.97 27.98
N SER A 528 -19.03 22.23 28.85
CA SER A 528 -18.79 20.79 28.64
C SER A 528 -20.09 19.98 28.56
N SER A 529 -21.08 20.32 29.39
CA SER A 529 -22.41 19.70 29.37
C SER A 529 -23.18 20.04 28.09
N ALA A 530 -23.12 21.29 27.63
CA ALA A 530 -23.71 21.71 26.36
C ALA A 530 -23.07 21.01 25.15
N LEU A 531 -21.73 20.92 25.12
CA LEU A 531 -20.98 20.19 24.08
C LEU A 531 -21.36 18.70 24.08
N SER A 532 -21.52 18.10 25.26
CA SER A 532 -21.98 16.71 25.41
C SER A 532 -23.35 16.45 24.78
N GLY A 533 -24.25 17.45 24.80
CA GLY A 533 -25.53 17.39 24.09
C GLY A 533 -25.36 17.52 22.57
N ALA A 534 -24.52 18.45 22.11
CA ALA A 534 -24.27 18.67 20.67
C ALA A 534 -23.60 17.49 19.96
N ILE A 535 -22.86 16.64 20.69
CA ILE A 535 -22.22 15.43 20.15
C ILE A 535 -23.25 14.33 19.82
N GLN A 536 -24.46 14.37 20.40
CA GLN A 536 -25.50 13.35 20.19
C GLN A 536 -26.19 13.43 18.83
N ASP A 537 -25.98 14.51 18.06
CA ASP A 537 -26.45 14.66 16.67
C ASP A 537 -25.28 14.86 15.69
N PRO A 538 -24.38 13.88 15.52
CA PRO A 538 -23.16 14.09 14.75
C PRO A 538 -23.41 13.77 13.27
N THR A 539 -23.85 14.76 12.50
CA THR A 539 -23.67 14.72 11.04
C THR A 539 -22.19 14.94 10.72
N PRO A 540 -21.50 14.04 9.98
CA PRO A 540 -20.11 14.27 9.58
C PRO A 540 -20.03 15.51 8.68
N LYS A 541 -19.22 16.49 9.09
CA LYS A 541 -19.01 17.74 8.35
C LYS A 541 -17.70 17.67 7.56
N LYS A 542 -17.63 18.36 6.42
CA LYS A 542 -16.38 18.57 5.68
C LYS A 542 -15.55 19.66 6.36
N ALA A 543 -14.95 19.34 7.50
CA ALA A 543 -14.33 20.34 8.37
C ALA A 543 -13.06 21.01 7.81
N ASP A 544 -12.39 20.37 6.85
CA ASP A 544 -11.15 20.90 6.22
C ASP A 544 -11.42 21.70 4.93
N LEU A 545 -12.64 21.64 4.39
CA LEU A 545 -13.06 22.52 3.31
C LEU A 545 -13.55 23.82 3.97
N TYR A 546 -12.66 24.81 3.97
CA TYR A 546 -13.03 26.18 4.31
C TYR A 546 -13.91 26.74 3.19
N ASP A 547 -15.22 26.44 3.25
CA ASP A 547 -16.25 27.16 2.52
C ASP A 547 -16.47 28.51 3.23
N ALA A 548 -15.49 29.42 3.09
CA ALA A 548 -15.55 30.78 3.61
C ALA A 548 -16.30 31.72 2.65
#